data_AF-A0A7X3UC33-F1
#
_entry.id   AF-A0A7X3UC33-F1
#
_cell.length_a   1.000
_cell.length_b   1.000
_cell.length_c   1.000
_cell.angle_alpha   90.00
_cell.angle_beta   90.00
_cell.angle_gamma   90.00
#
_symmetry.space_group_name_H-M   'P 1'
#
loop_
_entity.id
_entity.type
_entity.pdbx_description
1 polymer ?
#
loop_
_entity_poly.entity_id
_entity_poly.type
_entity_poly.pdbx_seq_one_letter_code
_entity_poly.pdbx_strand_id
1 'polypeptide(L)'
;MRILTIGYSLPNQVVDNHTVLNAPSLTDYDAAFIDPEAITGAVQQLLEGERPFNAQDGRPVVNGATTATQVSAAEQLLRRAEEAERLLEQGGTLFVVGRPNAVLPGVVGFEGFDRYSWLPAPKGGGWNPPHLRAAEGKNIRIADDQHPLSGVLREYRRHITYRAVLDPAVLTADREGHVIATGGANMPIAAEFDVLAGHV
;
A
#
# COMPACT_ATOMS: atom_id res chain seq x y z
N MET A 1 -19.11 -0.91 7.31
CA MET A 1 -17.97 -0.60 6.44
C MET A 1 -17.15 0.52 7.05
N ARG A 2 -16.04 0.16 7.71
CA ARG A 2 -15.02 1.11 8.19
C ARG A 2 -13.82 1.03 7.26
N ILE A 3 -13.29 2.19 6.89
CA ILE A 3 -12.14 2.28 5.98
C ILE A 3 -10.99 2.95 6.72
N LEU A 4 -9.82 2.32 6.69
CA LEU A 4 -8.57 2.91 7.15
C LEU A 4 -7.88 3.58 5.96
N THR A 5 -7.32 4.78 6.15
CA THR A 5 -6.38 5.36 5.21
C THR A 5 -5.01 5.54 5.84
N ILE A 6 -3.96 5.14 5.10
CA ILE A 6 -2.57 5.41 5.46
C ILE A 6 -1.95 6.26 4.36
N GLY A 7 -1.49 7.46 4.73
CA GLY A 7 -0.76 8.36 3.83
C GLY A 7 -1.58 9.40 3.07
N TYR A 8 -2.91 9.27 3.06
CA TYR A 8 -3.81 10.29 2.55
C TYR A 8 -4.93 10.58 3.54
N SER A 9 -5.15 11.87 3.82
CA SER A 9 -6.29 12.31 4.61
C SER A 9 -7.51 12.52 3.72
N LEU A 10 -8.52 11.66 3.86
CA LEU A 10 -9.81 11.81 3.19
C LEU A 10 -10.80 12.51 4.14
N PRO A 11 -11.50 13.58 3.69
CA PRO A 11 -12.43 14.31 4.52
C PRO A 11 -13.78 13.58 4.63
N ASN A 12 -13.80 12.45 5.35
CA ASN A 12 -15.01 11.67 5.60
C ASN A 12 -14.99 11.06 7.01
N GLN A 13 -16.13 11.11 7.71
CA GLN A 13 -16.28 10.61 9.07
C GLN A 13 -16.20 9.09 9.19
N VAL A 14 -16.43 8.34 8.11
CA VAL A 14 -16.28 6.87 8.11
C VAL A 14 -14.86 6.40 7.77
N VAL A 15 -13.95 7.35 7.53
CA VAL A 15 -12.56 7.10 7.15
C VAL A 15 -11.64 7.54 8.28
N ASP A 16 -10.94 6.56 8.86
CA ASP A 16 -9.96 6.81 9.91
C ASP A 16 -8.60 7.06 9.25
N ASN A 17 -8.04 8.26 9.47
CA ASN A 17 -6.81 8.71 8.79
C ASN A 17 -5.60 8.58 9.72
N HIS A 18 -4.65 7.72 9.34
CA HIS A 18 -3.50 7.38 10.18
C HIS A 18 -2.17 7.37 9.41
N THR A 19 -1.07 7.26 10.14
CA THR A 19 0.23 6.87 9.61
C THR A 19 0.44 5.38 9.88
N VAL A 20 1.39 4.77 9.16
CA VAL A 20 1.76 3.37 9.36
C VAL A 20 2.18 3.06 10.81
N LEU A 21 2.75 4.06 11.50
CA LEU A 21 3.30 3.94 12.85
C LEU A 21 2.26 4.11 13.95
N ASN A 22 1.10 4.70 13.65
CA ASN A 22 0.07 5.01 14.66
C ASN A 22 -1.30 4.40 14.37
N ALA A 23 -1.49 3.71 13.24
CA ALA A 23 -2.79 3.14 12.90
C ALA A 23 -3.23 2.08 13.94
N PRO A 24 -4.54 1.97 14.23
CA PRO A 24 -5.13 0.77 14.83
C PRO A 24 -4.86 -0.48 13.97
N SER A 25 -5.24 -1.65 14.45
CA SER A 25 -5.06 -2.89 13.70
C SER A 25 -5.79 -2.81 12.35
N LEU A 26 -5.14 -3.21 11.25
CA LEU A 26 -5.80 -3.28 9.95
C LEU A 26 -7.00 -4.24 9.98
N THR A 27 -6.99 -5.24 10.87
CA THR A 27 -8.06 -6.23 11.03
C THR A 27 -9.35 -5.67 11.64
N ASP A 28 -9.34 -4.43 12.15
CA ASP A 28 -10.55 -3.77 12.69
C ASP A 28 -11.37 -3.07 11.58
N TYR A 29 -10.92 -3.16 10.33
CA TYR A 29 -11.48 -2.50 9.16
C TYR A 29 -11.89 -3.52 8.10
N ASP A 30 -12.87 -3.14 7.28
CA ASP A 30 -13.30 -3.96 6.13
C ASP A 30 -12.38 -3.74 4.92
N ALA A 31 -11.80 -2.54 4.82
CA ALA A 31 -10.88 -2.16 3.75
C ALA A 31 -9.84 -1.13 4.23
N ALA A 32 -8.67 -1.11 3.59
CA ALA A 32 -7.67 -0.07 3.79
C ALA A 32 -7.20 0.52 2.47
N PHE A 33 -7.06 1.85 2.42
CA PHE A 33 -6.47 2.60 1.33
C PHE A 33 -5.07 3.08 1.74
N ILE A 34 -4.04 2.70 1.01
CA ILE A 34 -2.65 2.90 1.45
C ILE A 34 -1.83 3.50 0.31
N ASP A 35 -1.10 4.58 0.61
CA ASP A 35 0.01 5.07 -0.23
C ASP A 35 1.36 4.57 0.32
N PRO A 36 2.01 3.61 -0.37
CA PRO A 36 3.32 3.11 0.03
C PRO A 36 4.40 4.19 0.15
N GLU A 37 4.31 5.28 -0.62
CA GLU A 37 5.26 6.39 -0.53
C GLU A 37 5.20 7.07 0.84
N ALA A 38 4.00 7.24 1.39
CA ALA A 38 3.79 7.85 2.70
C ALA A 38 4.31 6.97 3.86
N ILE A 39 4.32 5.65 3.68
CA ILE A 39 4.94 4.71 4.63
C ILE A 39 6.43 5.00 4.72
N THR A 40 7.14 4.97 3.59
CA THR A 40 8.58 5.26 3.56
C THR A 40 8.88 6.69 4.02
N GLY A 41 8.04 7.67 3.67
CA GLY A 41 8.20 9.06 4.10
C GLY A 41 8.07 9.22 5.62
N ALA A 42 7.08 8.58 6.25
CA ALA A 42 6.91 8.64 7.70
C ALA A 42 8.08 7.98 8.44
N VAL A 43 8.57 6.85 7.94
CA VAL A 43 9.74 6.17 8.51
C VAL A 43 11.00 7.01 8.33
N GLN A 44 11.20 7.63 7.16
CA GLN A 44 12.34 8.52 6.93
C GLN A 44 12.34 9.72 7.89
N GLN A 45 11.19 10.38 8.06
CA GLN A 45 11.03 11.48 9.04
C GLN A 45 11.37 11.05 10.47
N LEU A 46 11.03 9.81 10.84
CA LEU A 46 11.41 9.24 12.13
C LEU A 46 12.92 9.04 12.23
N LEU A 47 13.57 8.48 11.20
CA LEU A 47 15.01 8.22 11.16
C LEU A 47 15.83 9.51 11.25
N GLU A 48 15.38 10.55 10.56
CA GLU A 48 16.02 11.87 10.52
C GLU A 48 15.71 12.70 11.78
N GLY A 49 14.79 12.23 12.64
CA GLY A 49 14.36 12.94 13.85
C GLY A 49 13.58 14.21 13.56
N GLU A 50 13.05 14.38 12.35
CA GLU A 50 12.29 15.57 11.93
C GLU A 50 10.97 15.70 12.68
N ARG A 51 10.35 14.55 13.01
CA ARG A 51 9.05 14.50 13.65
C ARG A 51 8.95 13.34 14.64
N PRO A 52 8.45 13.56 15.86
CA PRO A 52 8.12 12.47 16.77
C PRO A 52 6.85 11.76 16.32
N PHE A 53 6.84 10.43 16.46
CA PHE A 53 5.67 9.59 16.24
C PHE A 53 5.31 8.86 17.52
N ASN A 54 4.02 8.66 17.73
CA ASN A 54 3.50 7.83 18.81
C ASN A 54 2.72 6.67 18.20
N ALA A 55 2.83 5.50 18.82
CA ALA A 55 2.00 4.35 18.53
C ALA A 55 0.55 4.63 18.93
N GLN A 56 -0.37 3.76 18.52
CA GLN A 56 -1.79 3.89 18.85
C GLN A 56 -2.07 3.92 20.36
N ASP A 57 -1.25 3.24 21.17
CA ASP A 57 -1.35 3.23 22.64
C ASP A 57 -0.67 4.44 23.31
N GLY A 58 -0.18 5.41 22.52
CA GLY A 58 0.44 6.64 22.99
C GLY A 58 1.93 6.55 23.29
N ARG A 59 2.55 5.36 23.26
CA ARG A 59 4.00 5.23 23.47
C ARG A 59 4.78 5.82 22.28
N PRO A 60 5.90 6.51 22.51
CA PRO A 60 6.75 7.01 21.44
C PRO A 60 7.30 5.86 20.59
N VAL A 61 7.30 6.07 19.27
CA VAL A 61 7.94 5.17 18.30
C VAL A 61 9.38 5.62 18.09
N VAL A 62 10.32 4.68 18.15
CA VAL A 62 11.75 4.95 17.99
C VAL A 62 12.40 3.97 17.02
N ASN A 63 13.49 4.39 16.39
CA ASN A 63 14.35 3.49 15.63
C ASN A 63 15.32 2.73 16.56
N GLY A 64 14.80 1.74 17.26
CA GLY A 64 15.53 0.95 18.25
C GLY A 64 14.66 -0.17 18.81
N ALA A 65 15.06 -0.74 19.95
CA ALA A 65 14.33 -1.81 20.60
C ALA A 65 13.07 -1.29 21.34
N THR A 66 12.01 -2.10 21.33
CA THR A 66 10.82 -1.89 22.17
C THR A 66 11.19 -2.04 23.64
N THR A 67 10.63 -1.16 24.47
CA THR A 67 10.74 -1.24 25.94
C THR A 67 9.37 -0.99 26.57
N ALA A 68 9.31 -0.95 27.90
CA ALA A 68 8.08 -0.59 28.61
C ALA A 68 7.55 0.81 28.23
N THR A 69 8.42 1.72 27.79
CA THR A 69 8.08 3.14 27.57
C THR A 69 8.14 3.58 26.11
N GLN A 70 8.57 2.72 25.18
CA GLN A 70 8.67 3.06 23.76
C GLN A 70 8.45 1.83 22.88
N VAL A 71 8.12 2.04 21.61
CA VAL A 71 7.88 0.98 20.63
C VAL A 71 8.87 1.08 19.47
N SER A 72 9.40 -0.05 19.05
CA SER A 72 10.25 -0.15 17.86
C SER A 72 9.47 0.16 16.59
N ALA A 73 10.04 1.00 15.72
CA ALA A 73 9.52 1.22 14.38
C ALA A 73 9.50 -0.08 13.55
N ALA A 74 10.55 -0.90 13.66
CA ALA A 74 10.63 -2.18 12.95
C ALA A 74 9.49 -3.13 13.35
N GLU A 75 9.24 -3.28 14.65
CA GLU A 75 8.15 -4.12 15.14
C GLU A 75 6.77 -3.62 14.70
N GLN A 76 6.56 -2.29 14.63
CA GLN A 76 5.33 -1.75 14.07
C GLN A 76 5.17 -2.11 12.59
N LEU A 77 6.21 -1.93 11.78
CA LEU A 77 6.17 -2.24 10.36
C LEU A 77 5.95 -3.74 10.09
N LEU A 78 6.62 -4.61 10.85
CA LEU A 78 6.41 -6.05 10.78
C LEU A 78 4.98 -6.44 11.20
N ARG A 79 4.45 -5.82 12.25
CA ARG A 79 3.06 -6.01 12.66
C ARG A 79 2.08 -5.58 11.56
N ARG A 80 2.36 -4.50 10.84
CA ARG A 80 1.53 -4.08 9.69
C ARG A 80 1.51 -5.13 8.58
N ALA A 81 2.63 -5.83 8.36
CA ALA A 81 2.69 -6.93 7.41
C ALA A 81 1.78 -8.09 7.85
N GLU A 82 1.89 -8.52 9.11
CA GLU A 82 1.05 -9.58 9.69
C GLU A 82 -0.44 -9.21 9.68
N GLU A 83 -0.77 -7.96 9.98
CA GLU A 83 -2.16 -7.50 9.98
C GLU A 83 -2.74 -7.37 8.57
N ALA A 84 -1.93 -6.96 7.58
CA ALA A 84 -2.34 -6.94 6.18
C ALA A 84 -2.61 -8.35 5.65
N GLU A 85 -1.77 -9.33 6.02
CA GLU A 85 -2.01 -10.75 5.74
C GLU A 85 -3.34 -11.21 6.33
N ARG A 86 -3.57 -10.99 7.63
CA ARG A 86 -4.81 -11.39 8.30
C ARG A 86 -6.06 -10.71 7.73
N LEU A 87 -5.96 -9.43 7.34
CA LEU A 87 -7.07 -8.74 6.69
C LEU A 87 -7.46 -9.44 5.39
N LEU A 88 -6.47 -9.79 4.56
CA LEU A 88 -6.69 -10.51 3.30
C LEU A 88 -7.17 -11.95 3.53
N GLU A 89 -6.68 -12.66 4.56
CA GLU A 89 -7.20 -13.99 4.95
C GLU A 89 -8.69 -13.96 5.32
N GLN A 90 -9.19 -12.83 5.83
CA GLN A 90 -10.60 -12.64 6.19
C GLN A 90 -11.48 -12.16 5.03
N GLY A 91 -10.91 -11.97 3.83
CA GLY A 91 -11.63 -11.46 2.67
C GLY A 91 -11.72 -9.94 2.60
N GLY A 92 -10.89 -9.22 3.34
CA GLY A 92 -10.80 -7.77 3.28
C GLY A 92 -10.17 -7.25 1.98
N THR A 93 -10.23 -5.93 1.79
CA THR A 93 -9.72 -5.26 0.58
C THR A 93 -8.60 -4.26 0.90
N LEU A 94 -7.50 -4.32 0.15
CA LEU A 94 -6.40 -3.36 0.22
C LEU A 94 -6.29 -2.55 -1.06
N PHE A 95 -6.76 -1.31 -1.06
CA PHE A 95 -6.49 -0.40 -2.18
C PHE A 95 -5.11 0.22 -2.04
N VAL A 96 -4.18 -0.10 -2.95
CA VAL A 96 -2.79 0.39 -2.87
C VAL A 96 -2.46 1.30 -4.04
N VAL A 97 -1.96 2.51 -3.75
CA VAL A 97 -1.49 3.42 -4.80
C VAL A 97 -0.21 2.86 -5.43
N GLY A 98 -0.22 2.68 -6.75
CA GLY A 98 0.95 2.23 -7.51
C GLY A 98 2.09 3.25 -7.48
N ARG A 99 3.22 2.88 -6.87
CA ARG A 99 4.46 3.64 -6.77
C ARG A 99 5.62 2.77 -7.27
N PRO A 100 6.69 3.33 -7.85
CA PRO A 100 7.93 2.59 -8.01
C PRO A 100 8.37 2.06 -6.64
N ASN A 101 8.93 0.85 -6.56
CA ASN A 101 9.49 0.44 -5.29
C ASN A 101 10.71 1.32 -4.92
N ALA A 102 10.94 1.49 -3.62
CA ALA A 102 12.11 2.16 -3.07
C ALA A 102 12.48 1.50 -1.74
N VAL A 103 13.76 1.14 -1.60
CA VAL A 103 14.32 0.61 -0.35
C VAL A 103 14.68 1.77 0.56
N LEU A 104 14.27 1.71 1.82
CA LEU A 104 14.62 2.67 2.86
C LEU A 104 15.57 2.02 3.86
N PRO A 105 16.88 2.31 3.80
CA PRO A 105 17.84 1.76 4.74
C PRO A 105 17.71 2.42 6.13
N GLY A 106 18.31 1.79 7.13
CA GLY A 106 18.50 2.41 8.46
C GLY A 106 17.42 2.07 9.51
N VAL A 107 16.42 1.27 9.17
CA VAL A 107 15.45 0.74 10.15
C VAL A 107 16.10 -0.40 10.95
N VAL A 108 16.39 -0.16 12.22
CA VAL A 108 17.04 -1.13 13.11
C VAL A 108 16.09 -2.29 13.37
N GLY A 109 16.49 -3.51 12.97
CA GLY A 109 15.67 -4.72 13.10
C GLY A 109 14.79 -5.03 11.89
N PHE A 110 14.87 -4.25 10.80
CA PHE A 110 14.19 -4.54 9.54
C PHE A 110 15.09 -4.18 8.35
N GLU A 111 16.05 -5.06 8.05
CA GLU A 111 16.93 -4.89 6.91
C GLU A 111 16.20 -5.06 5.58
N GLY A 112 16.50 -4.20 4.61
CA GLY A 112 15.90 -4.25 3.28
C GLY A 112 14.45 -3.76 3.21
N PHE A 113 13.95 -3.09 4.26
CA PHE A 113 12.61 -2.50 4.25
C PHE A 113 12.40 -1.63 3.01
N ASP A 114 11.32 -1.90 2.29
CA ASP A 114 10.91 -1.19 1.09
C ASP A 114 9.43 -0.78 1.15
N ARG A 115 8.96 -0.07 0.13
CA ARG A 115 7.57 0.45 0.06
C ARG A 115 6.51 -0.64 0.19
N TYR A 116 6.82 -1.87 -0.20
CA TYR A 116 5.87 -2.95 -0.32
C TYR A 116 6.14 -4.12 0.62
N SER A 117 7.13 -4.01 1.52
CA SER A 117 7.53 -5.06 2.46
C SER A 117 6.43 -5.47 3.44
N TRP A 118 5.39 -4.65 3.57
CA TRP A 118 4.20 -4.91 4.38
C TRP A 118 3.05 -5.55 3.59
N LEU A 119 3.09 -5.55 2.26
CA LEU A 119 1.97 -5.96 1.41
C LEU A 119 2.17 -7.40 0.94
N PRO A 120 1.28 -8.34 1.29
CA PRO A 120 1.32 -9.70 0.77
C PRO A 120 1.27 -9.71 -0.76
N ALA A 121 2.10 -10.56 -1.37
CA ALA A 121 2.21 -10.64 -2.83
C ALA A 121 1.20 -11.62 -3.44
N PRO A 122 0.70 -11.35 -4.66
CA PRO A 122 -0.11 -12.32 -5.40
C PRO A 122 0.73 -13.55 -5.78
N LYS A 123 0.05 -14.67 -6.05
CA LYS A 123 0.71 -15.93 -6.41
C LYS A 123 1.62 -15.75 -7.63
N GLY A 124 2.87 -16.19 -7.51
CA GLY A 124 3.85 -16.14 -8.62
C GLY A 124 4.34 -14.73 -8.98
N GLY A 125 4.02 -13.72 -8.17
CA GLY A 125 4.38 -12.33 -8.38
C GLY A 125 5.09 -11.68 -7.19
N GLY A 126 5.20 -10.35 -7.24
CA GLY A 126 5.77 -9.53 -6.18
C GLY A 126 5.64 -8.05 -6.55
N TRP A 127 5.77 -7.16 -5.58
CA TRP A 127 5.60 -5.71 -5.78
C TRP A 127 6.89 -5.00 -6.20
N ASN A 128 7.72 -5.73 -6.94
CA ASN A 128 9.10 -5.38 -7.25
C ASN A 128 9.39 -5.67 -8.73
N PRO A 129 10.41 -5.06 -9.34
CA PRO A 129 10.84 -5.44 -10.69
C PRO A 129 11.16 -6.95 -10.76
N PRO A 130 10.80 -7.64 -11.85
CA PRO A 130 10.22 -7.09 -13.09
C PRO A 130 8.71 -6.81 -13.03
N HIS A 131 8.01 -7.29 -12.00
CA HIS A 131 6.55 -7.32 -11.91
C HIS A 131 5.89 -5.95 -11.72
N LEU A 132 6.50 -5.07 -10.94
CA LEU A 132 6.11 -3.66 -10.79
C LEU A 132 7.30 -2.78 -11.17
N ARG A 133 7.12 -1.89 -12.15
CA ARG A 133 8.20 -1.06 -12.69
C ARG A 133 7.87 0.41 -12.60
N ALA A 134 8.91 1.21 -12.43
CA ALA A 134 8.82 2.66 -12.56
C ALA A 134 8.36 3.03 -13.97
N ALA A 135 7.42 3.95 -14.05
CA ALA A 135 6.97 4.56 -15.29
C ALA A 135 6.37 5.93 -14.97
N GLU A 136 6.21 6.81 -15.94
CA GLU A 136 5.53 8.07 -15.73
C GLU A 136 4.60 8.37 -16.89
N GLY A 137 3.37 8.77 -16.59
CA GLY A 137 2.45 9.18 -17.62
C GLY A 137 1.10 9.65 -17.10
N LYS A 138 0.28 10.09 -18.06
CA LYS A 138 -1.02 10.74 -17.81
C LYS A 138 -2.15 10.25 -18.72
N ASN A 139 -1.82 9.36 -19.65
CA ASN A 139 -2.82 8.78 -20.56
C ASN A 139 -3.41 7.55 -19.89
N ILE A 140 -4.72 7.54 -19.68
CA ILE A 140 -5.43 6.45 -19.01
C ILE A 140 -6.53 5.96 -19.94
N ARG A 141 -6.58 4.65 -20.14
CA ARG A 141 -7.62 3.94 -20.88
C ARG A 141 -8.23 2.90 -19.97
N ILE A 142 -9.53 3.00 -19.74
CA ILE A 142 -10.29 2.01 -18.96
C ILE A 142 -10.36 0.73 -19.79
N ALA A 143 -9.91 -0.38 -19.22
CA ALA A 143 -9.90 -1.70 -19.84
C ALA A 143 -11.11 -2.54 -19.39
N ASP A 144 -11.51 -2.41 -18.12
CA ASP A 144 -12.77 -2.95 -17.61
C ASP A 144 -13.70 -1.81 -17.17
N ASP A 145 -14.82 -1.68 -17.87
CA ASP A 145 -15.83 -0.67 -17.56
C ASP A 145 -16.81 -1.09 -16.46
N GLN A 146 -16.91 -2.38 -16.16
CA GLN A 146 -17.81 -2.89 -15.12
C GLN A 146 -17.19 -2.82 -13.72
N HIS A 147 -15.87 -2.70 -13.62
CA HIS A 147 -15.18 -2.59 -12.34
C HIS A 147 -15.61 -1.32 -11.57
N PRO A 148 -15.89 -1.38 -10.25
CA PRO A 148 -16.34 -0.20 -9.48
C PRO A 148 -15.41 1.03 -9.57
N LEU A 149 -14.09 0.80 -9.69
CA LEU A 149 -13.09 1.87 -9.87
C LEU A 149 -13.21 2.61 -11.23
N SER A 150 -13.85 2.01 -12.23
CA SER A 150 -13.96 2.58 -13.58
C SER A 150 -14.64 3.97 -13.57
N GLY A 151 -15.64 4.16 -12.70
CA GLY A 151 -16.34 5.43 -12.51
C GLY A 151 -15.39 6.55 -12.05
N VAL A 152 -14.59 6.27 -11.03
CA VAL A 152 -13.59 7.22 -10.49
C VAL A 152 -12.53 7.53 -11.55
N LEU A 153 -11.99 6.51 -12.22
CA LEU A 153 -10.98 6.71 -13.27
C LEU A 153 -11.54 7.56 -14.42
N ARG A 154 -12.81 7.36 -14.80
CA ARG A 154 -13.48 8.13 -15.85
C ARG A 154 -13.66 9.59 -15.46
N GLU A 155 -14.16 9.83 -14.25
CA GLU A 155 -14.44 11.17 -13.73
C GLU A 155 -13.14 11.98 -13.60
N TYR A 156 -12.10 11.39 -13.01
CA TYR A 156 -10.86 12.08 -12.69
C TYR A 156 -9.74 11.85 -13.71
N ARG A 157 -10.02 11.27 -14.88
CA ARG A 157 -9.00 10.88 -15.89
C ARG A 157 -7.99 11.95 -16.27
N ARG A 158 -8.38 13.23 -16.21
CA ARG A 158 -7.53 14.39 -16.56
C ARG A 158 -6.61 14.83 -15.42
N HIS A 159 -6.89 14.39 -14.21
CA HIS A 159 -6.17 14.74 -12.97
C HIS A 159 -5.29 13.60 -12.46
N ILE A 160 -5.51 12.38 -12.95
CA ILE A 160 -4.73 11.21 -12.55
C ILE A 160 -3.47 11.11 -13.41
N THR A 161 -2.34 10.88 -12.74
CA THR A 161 -1.09 10.45 -13.36
C THR A 161 -0.68 9.11 -12.75
N TYR A 162 0.05 8.30 -13.50
CA TYR A 162 0.60 7.05 -13.00
C TYR A 162 2.12 7.17 -12.86
N ARG A 163 2.66 6.53 -11.81
CA ARG A 163 4.09 6.46 -11.52
C ARG A 163 4.67 5.05 -11.58
N ALA A 164 3.82 4.06 -11.82
CA ALA A 164 4.23 2.67 -11.95
C ALA A 164 3.36 1.98 -12.99
N VAL A 165 3.90 0.91 -13.57
CA VAL A 165 3.20 -0.02 -14.45
C VAL A 165 3.47 -1.45 -13.98
N LEU A 166 2.47 -2.30 -14.13
CA LEU A 166 2.61 -3.73 -13.90
C LEU A 166 3.14 -4.41 -15.17
N ASP A 167 3.90 -5.48 -14.99
CA ASP A 167 4.28 -6.37 -16.08
C ASP A 167 3.04 -7.16 -16.54
N PRO A 168 2.66 -7.09 -17.84
CA PRO A 168 1.58 -7.90 -18.38
C PRO A 168 1.73 -9.39 -18.09
N ALA A 169 2.96 -9.91 -17.96
CA ALA A 169 3.22 -11.32 -17.66
C ALA A 169 2.72 -11.75 -16.26
N VAL A 170 2.52 -10.81 -15.33
CA VAL A 170 1.98 -11.06 -13.99
C VAL A 170 0.44 -11.08 -14.01
N LEU A 171 -0.15 -10.58 -15.09
CA LEU A 171 -1.59 -10.39 -15.27
C LEU A 171 -2.19 -11.41 -16.26
N THR A 172 -1.43 -12.44 -16.65
CA THR A 172 -1.92 -13.51 -17.51
C THR A 172 -2.76 -14.50 -16.71
N ALA A 173 -3.67 -15.20 -17.40
CA ALA A 173 -4.77 -16.00 -16.83
C ALA A 173 -4.40 -17.02 -15.73
N ASP A 174 -3.13 -17.40 -15.60
CA ASP A 174 -2.64 -18.33 -14.58
C ASP A 174 -2.23 -17.63 -13.26
N ARG A 175 -2.29 -16.29 -13.19
CA ARG A 175 -1.74 -15.46 -12.10
C ARG A 175 -2.74 -14.49 -11.42
N GLU A 176 -4.05 -14.73 -11.61
CA GLU A 176 -5.13 -14.13 -10.81
C GLU A 176 -5.23 -12.58 -10.80
N GLY A 177 -4.61 -11.88 -11.78
CA GLY A 177 -4.67 -10.42 -11.89
C GLY A 177 -5.63 -9.93 -12.98
N HIS A 178 -6.56 -9.05 -12.63
CA HIS A 178 -7.56 -8.46 -13.52
C HIS A 178 -7.25 -7.00 -13.86
N VAL A 179 -7.04 -6.69 -15.14
CA VAL A 179 -6.64 -5.34 -15.57
C VAL A 179 -7.84 -4.39 -15.63
N ILE A 180 -7.82 -3.35 -14.80
CA ILE A 180 -8.86 -2.33 -14.73
C ILE A 180 -8.56 -1.20 -15.73
N ALA A 181 -7.31 -0.76 -15.81
CA ALA A 181 -6.90 0.33 -16.69
C ALA A 181 -5.46 0.21 -17.20
N THR A 182 -5.24 0.80 -18.37
CA THR A 182 -3.94 0.81 -19.07
C THR A 182 -3.46 2.24 -19.34
N GLY A 183 -2.15 2.39 -19.37
CA GLY A 183 -1.43 3.61 -19.68
C GLY A 183 -0.94 3.70 -21.12
N GLY A 184 0.13 4.48 -21.34
CA GLY A 184 0.86 4.49 -22.61
C GLY A 184 1.35 3.09 -23.01
N ALA A 185 1.40 2.83 -24.32
CA ALA A 185 1.75 1.51 -24.88
C ALA A 185 0.91 0.32 -24.37
N ASN A 186 -0.32 0.59 -23.89
CA ASN A 186 -1.23 -0.40 -23.28
C ASN A 186 -0.65 -1.11 -22.05
N MET A 187 0.29 -0.47 -21.36
CA MET A 187 0.86 -1.00 -20.13
C MET A 187 -0.19 -0.97 -19.00
N PRO A 188 -0.40 -2.05 -18.24
CA PRO A 188 -1.32 -2.04 -17.10
C PRO A 188 -0.86 -1.07 -16.00
N ILE A 189 -1.76 -0.18 -15.57
CA ILE A 189 -1.50 0.84 -14.52
C ILE A 189 -2.42 0.69 -13.31
N ALA A 190 -3.50 -0.08 -13.46
CA ALA A 190 -4.40 -0.47 -12.39
C ALA A 190 -4.87 -1.89 -12.67
N ALA A 191 -4.76 -2.74 -11.67
CA ALA A 191 -5.23 -4.11 -11.69
C ALA A 191 -5.73 -4.49 -10.30
N GLU A 192 -6.63 -5.45 -10.25
CA GLU A 192 -7.09 -6.13 -9.04
C GLU A 192 -6.43 -7.51 -8.99
N PHE A 193 -6.02 -7.94 -7.81
CA PHE A 193 -5.45 -9.25 -7.57
C PHE A 193 -6.20 -9.96 -6.45
N ASP A 194 -6.50 -11.24 -6.66
CA ASP A 194 -6.89 -12.12 -5.55
C ASP A 194 -5.64 -12.48 -4.75
N VAL A 195 -5.63 -12.11 -3.47
CA VAL A 195 -4.53 -12.40 -2.54
C VAL A 195 -5.13 -13.03 -1.29
N LEU A 196 -4.76 -14.29 -1.05
CA LEU A 196 -5.38 -15.14 -0.01
C LEU A 196 -6.89 -15.28 -0.25
N ALA A 197 -7.73 -14.82 0.67
CA ALA A 197 -9.19 -14.84 0.51
C ALA A 197 -9.77 -13.46 0.14
N GLY A 198 -8.92 -12.43 0.00
CA GLY A 198 -9.29 -11.04 -0.22
C GLY A 198 -8.71 -10.47 -1.51
N HIS A 199 -8.74 -9.14 -1.62
CA HIS A 199 -8.41 -8.44 -2.87
C HIS A 199 -7.43 -7.28 -2.63
N VAL A 200 -6.53 -7.06 -3.59
CA VAL A 200 -5.58 -5.93 -3.65
C VAL A 200 -5.75 -5.17 -4.96
#